data_AF-A0AAV0ALE6-F1
#
_entry.id   AF-A0AAV0ALE6-F1
#
_cell.length_a   1.000
_cell.length_b   1.000
_cell.length_c   1.000
_cell.angle_alpha   90.00
_cell.angle_beta   90.00
_cell.angle_gamma   90.00
#
_symmetry.space_group_name_H-M   'P 1'
#
loop_
_entity.id
_entity.type
_entity.pdbx_description
1 polymer ?
#
loop_
_entity_poly.entity_id
_entity_poly.type
_entity_poly.pdbx_seq_one_letter_code
_entity_poly.pdbx_strand_id
1 'polypeptide(L)' 'NRSQFFITFRETPHLNGKHTVFGRVVGGKKVLGEFELVLIDQATDEPLRKVIIKTILIFKDLFEKYK' A
#
# COMPACT_ATOMS: atom_id res chain seq x y z
N ASN A 1 3.86 1.37 14.78
CA ASN A 1 2.68 0.77 14.12
C ASN A 1 1.42 1.49 14.60
N ARG A 2 0.84 2.34 13.76
CA ARG A 2 -0.46 2.99 14.01
C ARG A 2 -1.39 2.61 12.86
N SER A 3 -1.72 3.56 11.99
CA SER A 3 -2.59 3.34 10.82
C SER A 3 -1.88 3.43 9.47
N GLN A 4 -0.70 4.05 9.41
CA GLN A 4 0.04 4.18 8.15
C GLN A 4 0.61 2.84 7.71
N PHE A 5 0.50 2.57 6.41
CA PHE A 5 1.11 1.43 5.74
C PHE A 5 1.60 1.87 4.35
N PHE A 6 2.44 1.05 3.73
CA PHE A 6 2.95 1.28 2.38
C PHE A 6 2.98 -0.04 1.59
N ILE A 7 3.09 0.06 0.27
CA ILE A 7 3.24 -1.06 -0.65
C ILE A 7 4.55 -0.85 -1.41
N THR A 8 5.39 -1.88 -1.48
CA THR A 8 6.65 -1.84 -2.21
C THR A 8 6.41 -2.12 -3.70
N PHE A 9 6.98 -1.30 -4.60
CA PHE A 9 6.91 -1.56 -6.05
C PHE A 9 7.89 -2.63 -6.53
N ARG A 10 8.97 -2.84 -5.78
CA ARG A 10 10.04 -3.82 -6.05
C ARG A 10 10.57 -4.40 -4.76
N GLU A 11 11.46 -5.38 -4.85
CA GLU A 11 12.13 -5.96 -3.68
C GLU A 11 12.95 -4.90 -2.94
N THR A 12 12.77 -4.80 -1.61
CA THR A 12 13.46 -3.82 -0.75
C THR A 12 14.10 -4.50 0.46
N PRO A 13 15.23 -5.22 0.30
CA PRO A 13 15.83 -6.03 1.36
C PRO A 13 16.23 -5.23 2.60
N HIS A 14 16.58 -3.96 2.40
CA HIS A 14 17.01 -3.04 3.47
C HIS A 14 15.90 -2.67 4.47
N LEU A 15 14.64 -3.01 4.17
CA LEU A 15 13.48 -2.83 5.06
C LEU A 15 13.22 -4.04 5.96
N ASN A 16 13.87 -5.18 5.69
CA ASN A 16 13.69 -6.40 6.46
C ASN A 16 14.06 -6.18 7.93
N GLY A 17 13.19 -6.63 8.84
CA GLY A 17 13.36 -6.43 10.29
C GLY A 17 13.07 -5.01 10.79
N LYS A 18 12.89 -4.02 9.89
CA LYS A 18 12.57 -2.63 10.26
C LYS A 18 11.08 -2.30 10.14
N HIS A 19 10.36 -2.98 9.25
CA HIS A 19 8.93 -2.80 9.06
C HIS A 19 8.19 -4.15 9.12
N THR A 20 7.07 -4.18 9.83
CA THR A 20 6.23 -5.37 9.95
C THR A 20 5.48 -5.62 8.64
N VAL A 21 5.79 -6.71 7.96
CA VAL A 21 5.03 -7.18 6.79
C VAL A 21 3.78 -7.91 7.26
N PHE A 22 2.60 -7.45 6.84
CA PHE A 22 1.30 -8.03 7.24
C PHE A 22 0.43 -8.52 6.06
N GLY A 23 0.91 -8.39 4.83
CA GLY A 23 0.17 -8.81 3.64
C GLY A 23 0.97 -8.67 2.34
N ARG A 24 0.38 -9.10 1.24
CA ARG A 24 0.93 -8.96 -0.11
C ARG A 24 -0.17 -8.68 -1.13
N VAL A 25 0.18 -7.96 -2.19
CA VAL A 25 -0.74 -7.70 -3.31
C VAL A 25 -0.89 -9.00 -4.13
N VAL A 26 -2.12 -9.50 -4.23
CA VAL A 26 -2.46 -10.74 -4.97
C VAL A 26 -3.18 -10.47 -6.29
N GLY A 27 -3.63 -9.24 -6.54
CA GLY A 27 -4.30 -8.81 -7.76
C GLY A 27 -4.15 -7.30 -7.97
N GLY A 28 -4.47 -6.78 -9.16
CA GLY A 28 -4.40 -5.34 -9.44
C GLY A 28 -2.99 -4.79 -9.66
N LYS A 29 -2.00 -5.63 -10.04
CA LYS A 29 -0.62 -5.18 -10.32
C LYS A 29 -0.53 -4.04 -11.36
N LYS A 30 -1.45 -3.99 -12.32
CA LYS A 30 -1.54 -2.88 -13.29
C LYS A 30 -1.74 -1.52 -12.59
N VAL A 31 -2.57 -1.47 -11.55
CA VAL A 31 -2.83 -0.23 -10.78
C VAL A 31 -1.58 0.23 -10.05
N LEU A 32 -0.75 -0.71 -9.54
CA LEU A 32 0.55 -0.34 -8.96
C LEU A 32 1.47 0.29 -10.00
N GLY A 33 1.51 -0.24 -11.23
CA GLY A 33 2.27 0.38 -12.32
C GLY A 33 1.75 1.77 -12.67
N GLU A 34 0.43 1.98 -12.65
CA GLU A 34 -0.16 3.30 -12.85
C GLU A 34 0.15 4.29 -11.71
N PHE A 35 0.33 3.80 -10.47
CA PHE A 35 0.77 4.62 -9.35
C PHE A 35 2.24 5.03 -9.45
N GLU A 36 3.12 4.13 -9.94
CA GLU A 36 4.53 4.45 -10.15
C GLU A 36 4.74 5.56 -11.20
N LEU A 37 3.81 5.69 -12.16
CA LEU A 37 3.82 6.73 -13.20
C LEU A 37 3.18 8.07 -12.76
N VAL A 38 2.67 8.18 -11.54
CA VAL A 38 2.09 9.43 -11.05
C VAL A 38 3.19 10.46 -10.85
N LEU A 39 3.03 11.64 -11.46
CA LEU A 39 3.94 12.75 -11.22
C LEU A 39 3.87 13.19 -9.76
N ILE A 40 5.04 13.41 -9.16
CA ILE A 40 5.21 13.86 -7.78
C ILE A 40 5.85 15.24 -7.76
N ASP A 41 5.61 15.97 -6.67
CA ASP A 41 6.47 17.07 -6.27
C ASP A 41 7.82 16.51 -5.78
N GLN A 42 8.92 16.97 -6.38
CA GLN A 42 10.26 16.44 -6.07
C GLN A 42 10.80 16.87 -4.70
N ALA A 43 10.22 17.91 -4.07
CA ALA A 43 10.65 18.39 -2.77
C ALA A 43 9.93 17.66 -1.62
N THR A 44 8.68 17.23 -1.84
CA THR A 44 7.84 16.63 -0.78
C THR A 44 7.52 15.15 -1.00
N ASP A 45 7.85 14.58 -2.15
CA ASP A 45 7.43 13.25 -2.61
C ASP A 45 5.89 13.08 -2.65
N GLU A 46 5.13 14.18 -2.63
CA GLU A 46 3.67 14.13 -2.70
C GLU A 46 3.18 14.05 -4.15
N PRO A 47 2.17 13.22 -4.44
CA PRO A 47 1.55 13.16 -5.76
C PRO A 47 0.95 14.52 -6.18
N LEU A 48 1.28 15.01 -7.39
CA LEU A 48 0.71 16.25 -7.94
C LEU A 48 -0.81 16.15 -8.14
N ARG A 49 -1.30 14.93 -8.39
CA ARG A 49 -2.74 14.62 -8.39
C ARG A 49 -3.09 13.83 -7.15
N LYS A 50 -4.20 14.20 -6.50
CA LYS A 50 -4.66 13.52 -5.29
C LYS A 50 -5.06 12.08 -5.58
N VAL A 51 -4.39 11.12 -4.94
CA VAL A 51 -4.73 9.69 -4.96
C VAL A 51 -5.34 9.33 -3.62
N ILE A 52 -6.60 8.89 -3.61
CA ILE A 52 -7.33 8.55 -2.38
C ILE A 52 -7.93 7.16 -2.44
N ILE A 53 -7.90 6.45 -1.31
CA ILE A 53 -8.66 5.22 -1.11
C ILE A 53 -10.10 5.64 -0.78
N LYS A 54 -11.04 5.37 -1.70
CA LYS A 54 -12.45 5.73 -1.51
C LYS A 54 -13.20 4.74 -0.63
N THR A 55 -12.90 3.45 -0.76
CA THR A 55 -13.62 2.37 -0.09
C THR A 55 -12.70 1.18 0.09
N ILE A 56 -12.91 0.45 1.17
CA ILE A 56 -12.23 -0.82 1.46
C ILE A 56 -13.32 -1.89 1.59
N LEU A 57 -13.18 -2.97 0.84
CA LEU A 57 -14.08 -4.13 0.90
C LEU A 57 -13.35 -5.30 1.54
N ILE A 58 -13.92 -5.83 2.63
CA ILE A 58 -13.40 -7.02 3.33
C ILE A 58 -14.16 -8.23 2.79
N PHE A 59 -13.52 -9.02 1.94
CA PHE A 59 -14.16 -10.20 1.33
C PHE A 59 -14.25 -11.41 2.27
N LYS A 60 -13.34 -11.50 3.24
CA LYS A 60 -13.31 -12.57 4.24
C LYS A 60 -12.73 -12.02 5.54
N ASP A 61 -13.55 -11.97 6.58
CA ASP A 61 -13.11 -11.62 7.92
C ASP A 61 -12.84 -12.90 8.72
N LEU A 62 -11.56 -13.21 8.92
CA LEU A 62 -11.12 -14.42 9.64
C LEU A 62 -11.37 -14.35 11.16
N PHE A 63 -11.76 -13.18 11.67
CA PHE A 63 -11.95 -12.93 13.09
C PHE A 63 -13.41 -12.74 13.49
N GLU A 64 -14.36 -12.99 12.59
CA GLU A 64 -15.80 -12.94 12.94
C GLU A 64 -16.15 -13.78 14.16
N LYS A 65 -15.52 -14.96 14.31
CA LYS A 65 -15.73 -15.85 15.45
C LYS A 65 -15.20 -15.33 16.79
N TYR A 66 -14.46 -14.22 16.80
CA TYR A 66 -13.89 -13.59 17.99
C TYR A 66 -14.53 -12.22 18.28
N LYS A 67 -15.53 -11.80 17.49
CA LYS A 67 -16.40 -10.68 17.82
C LYS A 67 -17.45 -11.12 18.83
#